data_AF-A0A6V7LKI5-F1
#
_entry.id   AF-A0A6V7LKI5-F1
#
_cell.length_a   1.000
_cell.length_b   1.000
_cell.length_c   1.000
_cell.angle_alpha   90.00
_cell.angle_beta   90.00
_cell.angle_gamma   90.00
#
_symmetry.space_group_name_H-M   'P 1'
#
loop_
_entity.id
_entity.type
_entity.pdbx_description
1 polymer ?
#
loop_
_entity_poly.entity_id
_entity_poly.type
_entity_poly.pdbx_seq_one_letter_code
_entity_poly.pdbx_strand_id
1 'polypeptide(L)' 'TFVLLAQTTMAIGCLQSSKQLHSSLLFGILRLPIRFFDTTPSGRILNRFSKDIDTVDNVLPPNLRAWLFCLAG' A
#
# COMPACT_ATOMS: atom_id res chain seq x y z
N THR A 1 -27.09 4.08 4.66
CA THR A 1 -26.21 4.75 5.64
C THR A 1 -25.11 3.84 6.17
N PHE A 2 -25.42 2.66 6.75
CA PHE A 2 -24.40 1.72 7.26
C PHE A 2 -23.33 1.33 6.22
N VAL A 3 -23.75 0.96 5.00
CA VAL A 3 -22.81 0.61 3.90
C VAL A 3 -21.90 1.76 3.53
N LEU A 4 -22.42 3.00 3.47
CA LEU A 4 -21.58 4.17 3.15
C LEU A 4 -20.53 4.43 4.23
N LEU A 5 -20.89 4.26 5.50
CA LEU A 5 -19.94 4.37 6.62
C LEU A 5 -18.86 3.29 6.56
N ALA A 6 -19.23 2.04 6.27
CA ALA A 6 -18.26 0.95 6.12
C ALA A 6 -17.27 1.21 4.97
N GLN A 7 -17.76 1.71 3.84
CA GLN A 7 -16.94 2.03 2.67
C GLN A 7 -15.97 3.20 2.96
N THR A 8 -16.41 4.23 3.67
CA THR A 8 -15.52 5.35 4.04
C THR A 8 -14.50 4.96 5.10
N THR A 9 -14.86 4.14 6.10
CA THR A 9 -13.88 3.64 7.07
C THR A 9 -12.81 2.77 6.42
N MET A 10 -13.19 1.93 5.47
CA MET A 10 -12.24 1.10 4.72
C MET A 10 -11.31 1.95 3.86
N ALA A 11 -11.87 2.96 3.16
CA ALA A 11 -11.08 3.89 2.36
C ALA A 11 -10.05 4.66 3.21
N ILE A 12 -10.46 5.19 4.37
CA ILE A 12 -9.57 5.91 5.29
C ILE A 12 -8.48 4.96 5.83
N GLY A 13 -8.84 3.73 6.18
CA GLY A 13 -7.89 2.71 6.65
C GLY A 13 -6.82 2.35 5.62
N CYS A 14 -7.22 2.16 4.36
CA CYS A 14 -6.28 1.92 3.25
C CYS A 14 -5.36 3.13 3.03
N LEU A 15 -5.91 4.34 3.03
CA LEU A 15 -5.14 5.57 2.83
C LEU A 15 -4.10 5.80 3.94
N GLN A 16 -4.47 5.50 5.19
CA GLN A 16 -3.54 5.58 6.32
C GLN A 16 -2.46 4.50 6.25
N SER A 17 -2.83 3.28 5.85
CA SER A 17 -1.89 2.18 5.65
C SER A 17 -0.89 2.49 4.55
N SER A 18 -1.35 2.99 3.40
CA SER A 18 -0.52 3.42 2.27
C SER A 18 0.50 4.50 2.68
N LYS A 19 0.06 5.53 3.42
CA LYS A 19 0.96 6.56 3.97
C LYS A 19 2.02 5.98 4.90
N GLN A 20 1.65 5.07 5.79
CA GLN A 20 2.59 4.45 6.73
C GLN A 20 3.61 3.57 6.00
N LEU A 21 3.16 2.78 5.02
CA LEU A 21 4.02 1.93 4.20
C LEU A 21 5.01 2.77 3.39
N HIS A 22 4.51 3.83 2.74
CA HIS A 22 5.31 4.79 1.98
C HIS A 22 6.40 5.43 2.85
N SER A 23 6.03 5.92 4.04
CA SER A 23 6.98 6.55 4.97
C SER A 23 8.05 5.56 5.46
N SER A 24 7.64 4.34 5.83
CA SER A 24 8.57 3.29 6.28
C SER A 24 9.57 2.88 5.18
N LEU A 25 9.08 2.68 3.96
CA LEU A 25 9.91 2.34 2.81
C LEU A 25 10.87 3.47 2.43
N LEU A 26 10.39 4.72 2.39
CA LEU A 26 11.23 5.88 2.11
C LEU A 26 12.37 6.00 3.15
N PHE A 27 12.02 5.90 4.43
CA PHE A 27 13.00 5.95 5.51
C PHE A 27 14.00 4.80 5.46
N GLY A 28 13.54 3.60 5.11
CA GLY A 28 14.40 2.44 4.88
C GLY A 28 15.40 2.68 3.76
N ILE A 29 14.94 3.17 2.60
CA ILE A 29 15.77 3.44 1.43
C ILE A 29 16.84 4.48 1.75
N LEU A 30 16.48 5.59 2.42
CA LEU A 30 17.42 6.65 2.76
C LEU A 30 18.55 6.20 3.70
N ARG A 31 18.40 5.07 4.40
CA ARG A 31 19.42 4.50 5.30
C ARG A 31 20.29 3.43 4.65
N LEU A 32 20.03 3.06 3.40
CA LEU A 32 20.81 2.03 2.72
C LEU A 32 22.21 2.55 2.34
N PRO A 33 23.24 1.69 2.34
CA PRO A 33 24.58 2.08 1.94
C PRO A 33 24.62 2.48 0.47
N ILE A 34 25.49 3.40 0.08
CA ILE A 34 25.63 3.89 -1.30
C ILE A 34 25.83 2.75 -2.31
N ARG A 35 26.57 1.69 -1.94
CA ARG A 35 26.78 0.48 -2.76
C ARG A 35 25.49 -0.25 -3.16
N PHE A 36 24.41 -0.10 -2.37
CA PHE A 36 23.10 -0.64 -2.71
C PHE A 36 22.50 0.05 -3.94
N PHE A 37 22.74 1.36 -4.07
CA PHE A 37 22.24 2.16 -5.19
C PHE A 37 23.06 1.96 -6.48
N ASP A 38 24.32 1.53 -6.36
CA ASP A 38 25.14 1.16 -7.53
C ASP A 38 24.70 -0.19 -8.14
N THR A 39 24.27 -1.12 -7.29
CA THR A 39 23.85 -2.47 -7.69
C THR A 39 22.35 -2.55 -8.05
N THR A 40 21.55 -1.67 -7.48
CA THR A 40 20.10 -1.63 -7.69
C THR A 40 19.73 -0.29 -8.34
N PRO A 41 19.38 -0.26 -9.64
CA PRO A 41 19.04 1.00 -10.29
C PRO A 41 17.84 1.64 -9.61
N SER A 42 17.91 2.95 -9.38
CA SER A 42 16.87 3.75 -8.71
C SER A 42 15.48 3.54 -9.33
N GLY A 43 15.40 3.36 -10.65
CA GLY A 43 14.16 3.02 -11.35
C GLY A 43 13.54 1.69 -10.93
N ARG A 44 14.34 0.67 -10.57
CA ARG A 44 13.82 -0.61 -10.06
C ARG A 44 13.26 -0.48 -8.65
N ILE A 45 13.92 0.32 -7.81
CA ILE A 45 13.45 0.64 -6.46
C ILE A 45 12.11 1.39 -6.56
N LEU A 46 12.06 2.42 -7.41
CA LEU A 46 10.85 3.21 -7.66
C LEU A 46 9.71 2.34 -8.19
N ASN A 47 9.98 1.49 -9.18
CA ASN A 47 8.97 0.59 -9.77
C ASN A 47 8.39 -0.38 -8.73
N ARG A 48 9.22 -0.91 -7.82
CA ARG A 48 8.75 -1.78 -6.74
C ARG A 48 7.92 -1.01 -5.73
N PHE A 49 8.41 0.14 -5.29
CA PHE A 49 7.71 1.04 -4.37
C PHE A 49 6.34 1.46 -4.91
N SER A 50 6.26 1.87 -6.17
CA SER A 50 5.01 2.23 -6.83
C SER A 50 4.04 1.06 -6.94
N LYS A 51 4.53 -0.15 -7.27
CA LYS A 51 3.69 -1.36 -7.32
C LYS A 51 3.14 -1.75 -5.94
N ASP A 52 3.96 -1.65 -4.90
CA ASP A 52 3.54 -2.02 -3.55
C ASP A 52 2.45 -1.05 -3.04
N ILE A 53 2.61 0.25 -3.30
CA ILE A 53 1.60 1.28 -2.98
C ILE A 53 0.32 1.07 -3.78
N ASP A 54 0.43 0.86 -5.10
CA ASP A 54 -0.71 0.60 -5.99
C ASP A 54 -1.51 -0.64 -5.54
N THR A 55 -0.83 -1.67 -5.07
CA THR A 55 -1.47 -2.87 -4.53
C THR A 55 -2.30 -2.55 -3.28
N VAL A 56 -1.77 -1.73 -2.37
CA VAL A 56 -2.48 -1.34 -1.14
C VAL A 56 -3.68 -0.44 -1.43
N ASP A 57 -3.54 0.48 -2.39
CA ASP A 57 -4.56 1.49 -2.68
C ASP A 57 -5.65 0.98 -3.62
N ASN A 58 -5.33 0.14 -4.60
CA ASN A 58 -6.26 -0.25 -5.67
C ASN A 58 -6.65 -1.74 -5.64
N VAL A 59 -5.78 -2.62 -5.16
CA VAL A 59 -6.02 -4.08 -5.19
C VAL A 59 -6.58 -4.59 -3.86
N LEU A 60 -6.05 -4.11 -2.73
CA LEU A 60 -6.45 -4.57 -1.40
C LEU A 60 -7.91 -4.22 -1.04
N PRO A 61 -8.43 -3.00 -1.27
CA PRO A 61 -9.80 -2.65 -0.90
C PRO A 61 -10.89 -3.52 -1.57
N PRO A 62 -10.90 -3.75 -2.90
CA PRO A 62 -11.92 -4.57 -3.52
C PRO A 62 -11.84 -6.04 -3.09
N ASN A 63 -10.63 -6.57 -2.88
CA ASN A 63 -10.44 -7.94 -2.39
C ASN A 63 -10.97 -8.12 -0.97
N LEU A 64 -10.65 -7.19 -0.07
CA LEU A 64 -11.14 -7.23 1.31
C LEU A 64 -12.66 -7.17 1.36
N ARG A 65 -13.26 -6.29 0.54
CA ARG A 65 -14.71 -6.18 0.39
C ARG A 65 -15.33 -7.49 -0.12
N ALA A 66 -14.77 -8.10 -1.15
CA ALA A 66 -15.26 -9.37 -1.69
C ALA A 66 -15.18 -10.50 -0.65
N TRP A 67 -14.08 -10.55 0.09
CA TRP A 67 -13.86 -11.54 1.15
C TRP A 67 -14.87 -11.38 2.29
N LEU A 68 -15.13 -10.14 2.73
CA LEU A 68 -16.16 -9.84 3.73
C LEU A 68 -17.56 -10.22 3.26
N PHE A 69 -17.90 -9.98 1.98
CA PHE A 69 -19.18 -10.41 1.42
C PHE A 69 -19.33 -11.92 1.38
N CYS A 70 -18.27 -12.68 1.07
CA CYS A 70 -18.31 -14.15 1.07
C CYS A 70 -18.43 -14.75 2.47
N LEU A 71 -17.97 -14.06 3.52
CA LEU A 71 -18.11 -14.52 4.90
C LEU A 71 -19.44 -14.15 5.54
N ALA A 72 -20.06 -13.07 5.07
CA ALA A 72 -21.34 -12.57 5.58
C ALA A 72 -22.55 -13.21 4.90
N GLY A 73 -22.37 -13.89 3.76
CA GLY A 73 -23.38 -14.70 3.07
C GLY A 73 -23.24 -16.17 3.40
#